data_AF-A0ABC8U879-F1
#
_entry.id   AF-A0ABC8U879-F1
#
_cell.length_a   1.000
_cell.length_b   1.000
_cell.length_c   1.000
_cell.angle_alpha   90.00
_cell.angle_beta   90.00
_cell.angle_gamma   90.00
#
_symmetry.space_group_name_H-M   'P 1'
#
loop_
_entity.id
_entity.type
_entity.pdbx_description
1 polymer ?
#
loop_
_entity_poly.entity_id
_entity_poly.type
_entity_poly.pdbx_seq_one_letter_code
_entity_poly.pdbx_strand_id
1 'polypeptide(L)'
;MWPDLIAKSKEGGADVIETYAFWNGHEPLRGQYNFEGEYDIVKFVKLVGSSGLYFFLRIGPYICAEWNFGATKYNSMNEHNEGCNILDLRSELQSSNERRACCRKVHKRDLTS
;
A
#
# COMPACT_ATOMS: atom_id res chain seq x y z
N MET A 1 7.88 -17.90 7.97
CA MET A 1 7.59 -17.24 6.68
C MET A 1 8.49 -16.04 6.42
N TRP A 2 8.33 -14.87 7.07
CA TRP A 2 9.21 -13.71 6.78
C TRP A 2 10.70 -13.98 6.96
N PRO A 3 11.18 -14.59 8.07
CA PRO A 3 12.60 -14.89 8.21
C PRO A 3 13.12 -15.80 7.09
N ASP A 4 12.33 -16.80 6.69
CA ASP A 4 12.70 -17.76 5.64
C ASP A 4 12.79 -17.09 4.26
N LEU A 5 11.88 -16.15 3.96
CA LEU A 5 11.91 -15.39 2.70
C LEU A 5 13.11 -14.44 2.67
N ILE A 6 13.38 -13.73 3.78
CA ILE A 6 14.52 -12.82 3.89
C ILE A 6 15.84 -13.61 3.73
N ALA A 7 15.95 -14.78 4.36
CA ALA A 7 17.12 -15.65 4.22
C ALA A 7 17.32 -16.10 2.77
N LYS A 8 16.25 -16.55 2.10
CA LYS A 8 16.32 -16.93 0.67
C LYS A 8 16.68 -15.76 -0.23
N SER A 9 16.18 -14.56 0.03
CA SER A 9 16.57 -13.36 -0.72
C SER A 9 18.06 -13.06 -0.56
N LYS A 10 18.60 -13.22 0.66
CA LYS A 10 20.03 -13.07 0.93
C LYS A 10 20.87 -14.14 0.24
N GLU A 11 20.45 -15.41 0.28
CA GLU A 11 21.09 -16.50 -0.44
C GLU A 11 21.05 -16.30 -1.97
N GLY A 12 19.99 -15.65 -2.46
CA GLY A 12 19.85 -15.22 -3.84
C GLY A 12 20.73 -14.03 -4.23
N GLY A 13 21.51 -13.47 -3.30
CA GLY A 13 22.43 -12.36 -3.56
C GLY A 13 21.76 -10.98 -3.57
N ALA A 14 20.58 -10.82 -2.97
CA ALA A 14 19.98 -9.50 -2.78
C ALA A 14 20.68 -8.73 -1.65
N ASP A 15 20.98 -7.45 -1.89
CA ASP A 15 21.52 -6.55 -0.87
C ASP A 15 20.44 -5.71 -0.17
N VAL A 16 19.32 -5.48 -0.85
CA VAL A 16 18.24 -4.58 -0.41
C VAL A 16 16.89 -5.28 -0.54
N ILE A 17 16.06 -5.19 0.50
CA ILE A 17 14.64 -5.56 0.47
C ILE A 17 13.80 -4.31 0.29
N GLU A 18 13.04 -4.26 -0.79
CA GLU A 18 12.07 -3.20 -1.07
C GLU A 18 10.65 -3.66 -0.71
N THR A 19 9.88 -2.78 -0.05
CA THR A 19 8.44 -3.00 0.13
C THR A 19 7.65 -1.70 0.06
N TYR A 20 6.34 -1.84 -0.11
CA TYR A 20 5.37 -0.74 -0.06
C TYR A 20 4.73 -0.61 1.33
N ALA A 21 4.33 0.60 1.70
CA ALA A 21 3.45 0.84 2.84
C ALA A 21 1.98 0.75 2.42
N PHE A 22 1.24 -0.22 2.94
CA PHE A 22 -0.18 -0.43 2.61
C PHE A 22 -1.08 0.35 3.57
N TRP A 23 -1.27 1.65 3.30
CA TRP A 23 -2.03 2.55 4.18
C TRP A 23 -3.48 2.12 4.43
N ASN A 24 -4.12 1.44 3.48
CA ASN A 24 -5.46 0.89 3.69
C ASN A 24 -5.54 -0.19 4.77
N GLY A 25 -4.46 -0.94 5.01
CA GLY A 25 -4.38 -1.91 6.09
C GLY A 25 -3.90 -1.29 7.42
N HIS A 26 -3.02 -0.30 7.33
CA HIS A 26 -2.52 0.44 8.49
C HIS A 26 -3.52 1.46 9.05
N GLU A 27 -4.43 1.98 8.25
CA GLU A 27 -5.48 2.91 8.67
C GLU A 27 -6.82 2.51 8.02
N PRO A 28 -7.46 1.42 8.49
CA PRO A 28 -8.74 0.97 7.95
C PRO A 28 -9.86 1.98 8.23
N LEU A 29 -9.78 2.69 9.35
CA LEU A 29 -10.68 3.78 9.74
C LEU A 29 -9.85 5.02 10.06
N ARG A 30 -10.37 6.20 9.70
CA ARG A 30 -9.66 7.48 9.90
C ARG A 30 -9.25 7.64 11.37
N GLY A 31 -7.95 7.82 11.61
CA GLY A 31 -7.37 7.97 12.94
C GLY A 31 -7.21 6.67 13.75
N GLN A 32 -7.57 5.50 13.20
CA GLN A 32 -7.31 4.20 13.83
C GLN A 32 -6.17 3.52 13.10
N TYR A 33 -5.02 3.43 13.77
CA TYR A 33 -3.82 2.82 13.19
C TYR A 33 -3.63 1.38 13.65
N ASN A 34 -3.29 0.50 12.70
CA ASN A 34 -2.95 -0.89 12.94
C ASN A 34 -1.50 -1.17 12.50
N PHE A 35 -0.67 -1.56 13.45
CA PHE A 35 0.71 -2.01 13.22
C PHE A 35 0.98 -3.36 13.88
N GLU A 36 -0.06 -4.20 13.99
CA GLU A 36 0.03 -5.51 14.62
C GLU A 36 -0.04 -6.66 13.61
N GLY A 37 0.46 -7.83 14.02
CA GLY A 37 0.41 -9.05 13.22
C GLY A 37 1.18 -8.93 11.90
N GLU A 38 0.47 -9.13 10.79
CA GLU A 38 1.02 -9.04 9.43
C GLU A 38 1.27 -7.58 8.99
N TYR A 39 0.65 -6.60 9.66
CA TYR A 39 0.86 -5.17 9.43
C TYR A 39 1.93 -4.58 10.35
N ASP A 40 2.71 -5.41 11.07
CA ASP A 40 3.82 -4.93 11.88
C ASP A 40 5.06 -4.65 11.01
N ILE A 41 5.08 -3.46 10.43
CA ILE A 41 6.20 -2.99 9.61
C ILE A 41 7.47 -2.82 10.44
N VAL A 42 7.36 -2.46 11.72
CA VAL A 42 8.53 -2.25 12.59
C VAL A 42 9.25 -3.57 12.84
N LYS A 43 8.50 -4.64 13.09
CA LYS A 43 9.05 -5.99 13.22
C LYS A 43 9.67 -6.46 11.91
N PHE A 44 9.04 -6.19 10.77
CA PHE A 44 9.62 -6.54 9.46
C PHE A 44 10.97 -5.85 9.23
N VAL A 45 11.06 -4.54 9.48
CA VAL A 45 12.31 -3.78 9.34
C VAL A 45 13.40 -4.32 10.27
N LYS A 46 13.06 -4.62 11.53
CA LYS A 46 14.01 -5.22 12.47
C LYS A 46 14.52 -6.58 11.99
N LEU A 47 13.66 -7.40 11.42
CA LEU A 47 14.05 -8.69 10.85
C LEU A 47 15.03 -8.52 9.68
N VAL A 48 14.70 -7.65 8.71
CA VAL A 48 15.59 -7.35 7.56
C VAL A 48 16.94 -6.82 8.04
N GLY A 49 16.94 -5.87 8.98
CA GLY A 49 18.16 -5.32 9.56
C GLY A 49 18.99 -6.38 10.31
N SER A 50 18.34 -7.29 11.04
CA SER A 50 19.03 -8.40 11.73
C SER A 50 19.67 -9.40 10.77
N SER A 51 19.13 -9.53 9.56
CA SER A 51 19.72 -10.34 8.49
C SER A 51 20.87 -9.65 7.76
N GLY A 52 21.16 -8.38 8.07
CA GLY A 52 22.24 -7.60 7.46
C GLY A 52 21.93 -7.13 6.04
N LEU A 53 20.65 -7.00 5.70
CA LEU A 53 20.19 -6.44 4.43
C LEU A 53 19.76 -4.98 4.62
N TYR A 54 19.89 -4.18 3.56
CA TYR A 54 19.30 -2.85 3.55
C TYR A 54 17.79 -2.94 3.33
N PHE A 55 17.07 -1.94 3.82
CA PHE A 55 15.62 -1.85 3.68
C PHE A 55 15.22 -0.56 2.98
N PHE A 56 14.40 -0.68 1.93
CA PHE A 56 13.87 0.45 1.17
C PHE A 56 12.34 0.46 1.26
N LEU A 57 11.79 1.51 1.88
CA LEU A 57 10.35 1.64 2.07
C LEU A 57 9.75 2.68 1.12
N ARG A 58 8.79 2.25 0.32
CA ARG A 58 8.01 3.12 -0.55
C ARG A 58 6.71 3.52 0.15
N ILE A 59 6.75 4.68 0.78
CA ILE A 59 5.71 5.21 1.69
C ILE A 59 4.50 5.83 0.95
N GLY A 60 4.56 5.94 -0.38
CA GLY A 60 3.57 6.69 -1.18
C GLY A 60 2.11 6.43 -0.78
N PRO A 61 1.23 7.45 -0.78
CA PRO A 61 -0.19 7.26 -0.43
C PRO A 61 -0.91 6.37 -1.46
N TYR A 62 -0.37 6.32 -2.69
CA TYR A 62 -0.77 5.43 -3.75
C TYR A 62 0.44 4.65 -4.27
N ILE A 63 0.34 3.33 -4.32
CA ILE A 63 1.45 2.43 -4.68
C ILE A 63 1.17 1.59 -5.93
N CYS A 64 -0.04 1.69 -6.49
CA CYS A 64 -0.59 0.85 -7.56
C CYS A 64 -0.63 -0.65 -7.19
N ALA A 65 0.53 -1.27 -6.95
CA ALA A 65 0.85 -2.59 -6.35
C ALA A 65 -0.12 -3.76 -6.63
N GLU A 66 -0.95 -3.62 -7.67
CA GLU A 66 -2.10 -4.47 -7.98
C GLU A 66 -3.01 -4.71 -6.75
N TRP A 67 -2.94 -3.79 -5.78
CA TRP A 67 -3.59 -3.87 -4.49
C TRP A 67 -4.89 -3.08 -4.54
N ASN A 68 -5.87 -3.47 -3.70
CA ASN A 68 -7.19 -2.83 -3.68
C ASN A 68 -7.05 -1.30 -3.62
N PHE A 69 -7.47 -0.64 -4.71
CA PHE A 69 -7.38 0.81 -4.93
C PHE A 69 -5.98 1.44 -4.74
N GLY A 70 -4.92 0.68 -5.02
CA GLY A 70 -3.53 1.13 -4.88
C GLY A 70 -3.15 1.51 -3.45
N ALA A 71 -3.79 0.86 -2.45
CA ALA A 71 -3.66 1.12 -1.02
C ALA A 71 -4.16 2.49 -0.51
N THR A 72 -4.89 3.22 -1.35
CA THR A 72 -5.50 4.50 -1.00
C THR A 72 -6.52 4.32 0.14
N LYS A 73 -6.57 5.28 1.08
CA LYS A 73 -7.48 5.26 2.23
C LYS A 73 -8.95 5.28 1.77
N TYR A 74 -9.77 4.38 2.29
CA TYR A 74 -11.20 4.26 1.95
C TYR A 74 -11.98 5.58 2.13
N ASN A 75 -11.69 6.33 3.21
CA ASN A 75 -12.41 7.57 3.51
C ASN A 75 -11.93 8.80 2.70
N SER A 76 -10.75 8.74 2.07
CA SER A 76 -10.31 9.83 1.16
C SER A 76 -11.17 9.94 -0.11
N MET A 77 -11.93 8.88 -0.43
CA MET A 77 -12.88 8.85 -1.54
C MET A 77 -14.26 9.41 -1.15
N ASN A 78 -14.62 9.41 0.13
CA ASN A 78 -15.96 9.81 0.60
C ASN A 78 -16.05 11.27 1.06
N GLU A 79 -14.92 11.94 1.36
CA GLU A 79 -14.97 13.33 1.89
C GLU A 79 -15.24 14.39 0.81
N HIS A 80 -15.14 14.05 -0.49
CA HIS A 80 -15.49 14.97 -1.57
C HIS A 80 -16.36 14.28 -2.62
N ASN A 81 -17.64 14.64 -2.57
CA ASN A 81 -18.73 14.20 -3.43
C ASN A 81 -18.53 14.65 -4.90
N GLU A 82 -17.48 14.15 -5.55
CA GLU A 82 -17.23 14.30 -6.99
C GLU A 82 -17.10 12.91 -7.65
N GLY A 83 -18.22 12.17 -7.62
CA GLY A 83 -18.54 11.20 -8.67
C GLY A 83 -17.90 9.81 -8.60
N CYS A 84 -17.44 9.34 -7.43
CA CYS A 84 -17.11 7.92 -7.25
C CYS A 84 -17.63 7.46 -5.89
N ASN A 85 -18.93 7.15 -5.83
CA ASN A 85 -19.57 6.64 -4.62
C ASN A 85 -19.30 5.13 -4.50
N ILE A 86 -18.97 4.66 -3.30
CA ILE A 86 -18.74 3.21 -3.04
C ILE A 86 -19.95 2.33 -3.42
N LEU A 87 -21.15 2.90 -3.38
CA LEU A 87 -22.40 2.20 -3.72
C LEU A 87 -22.57 2.00 -5.23
N ASP A 88 -21.91 2.80 -6.08
CA ASP A 88 -21.91 2.60 -7.54
C ASP A 88 -20.99 1.43 -7.97
N LEU A 89 -20.12 0.94 -7.08
CA LEU A 89 -19.02 0.03 -7.45
C LEU A 89 -19.29 -1.45 -7.17
N ARG A 90 -20.44 -1.80 -6.58
CA ARG A 90 -20.85 -3.22 -6.50
C ARG A 90 -21.33 -3.76 -7.85
N SER A 91 -21.68 -2.91 -8.82
CA SER A 91 -22.18 -3.34 -10.12
C SER A 91 -21.26 -3.05 -11.32
N GLU A 92 -20.30 -2.12 -11.25
CA GLU A 92 -19.64 -1.64 -12.49
C GLU A 92 -18.09 -1.65 -12.55
N LEU A 93 -17.35 -2.11 -11.52
CA LEU A 93 -15.87 -2.17 -11.62
C LEU A 93 -15.33 -3.52 -12.08
N GLN A 94 -15.47 -3.82 -13.38
CA GLN A 94 -14.68 -4.90 -13.99
C GLN A 94 -13.64 -4.43 -15.03
N SER A 95 -13.71 -3.20 -15.53
CA SER A 95 -12.78 -2.76 -16.58
C SER A 95 -11.43 -2.27 -16.05
N SER A 96 -10.33 -2.68 -16.70
CA SER A 96 -8.96 -2.23 -16.38
C SER A 96 -8.73 -0.74 -16.71
N ASN A 97 -9.57 -0.15 -17.58
CA ASN A 97 -9.44 1.21 -18.06
C ASN A 97 -9.93 2.25 -17.04
N GLU A 98 -11.00 1.95 -16.30
CA GLU A 98 -11.54 2.84 -15.24
C GLU A 98 -10.62 2.87 -14.02
N ARG A 99 -9.97 1.74 -13.71
CA ARG A 99 -8.92 1.68 -12.70
C ARG A 99 -7.79 2.67 -13.00
N ARG A 100 -7.32 2.74 -14.26
CA ARG A 100 -6.31 3.73 -14.68
C ARG A 100 -6.81 5.17 -14.59
N ALA A 101 -8.10 5.43 -14.83
CA ALA A 101 -8.68 6.77 -14.72
C ALA A 101 -8.74 7.26 -13.27
N CYS A 102 -9.12 6.38 -12.33
CA CYS A 102 -9.05 6.65 -10.89
C CYS A 102 -7.60 6.95 -10.45
N CYS A 103 -6.63 6.16 -10.93
CA CYS A 103 -5.20 6.37 -10.63
C CYS A 103 -4.68 7.74 -11.09
N ARG A 104 -5.09 8.21 -12.28
CA ARG A 104 -4.69 9.55 -12.77
C ARG A 104 -5.29 10.69 -11.95
N LYS A 105 -6.49 10.52 -11.39
CA LYS A 105 -7.15 11.53 -10.55
C LYS A 105 -6.48 11.65 -9.18
N VAL A 106 -6.06 10.54 -8.58
CA VAL A 106 -5.32 10.54 -7.30
C VAL A 106 -3.94 11.20 -7.48
N HIS A 107 -3.18 10.80 -8.51
CA HIS A 107 -1.81 11.29 -8.72
C HIS A 107 -1.72 12.82 -8.99
N LYS A 108 -2.75 13.42 -9.58
CA LYS A 108 -2.77 14.88 -9.81
C LYS A 108 -2.98 15.72 -8.54
N ARG A 109 -3.56 15.15 -7.47
CA ARG A 109 -3.87 15.88 -6.23
C ARG A 109 -2.70 15.88 -5.24
N ASP A 110 -1.93 14.80 -5.18
CA ASP A 110 -0.74 14.70 -4.31
C ASP A 110 0.37 15.70 -4.68
N LEU A 111 0.37 16.23 -5.91
CA LEU A 111 1.33 17.24 -6.39
C LEU A 111 0.89 18.68 -6.08
N THR A 112 -0.29 18.88 -5.51
CA THR A 112 -0.90 20.21 -5.28
C THR A 112 -1.19 20.51 -3.80
N SER A 113 -0.71 19.67 -2.87
CA SER A 113 -0.85 19.86 -1.42
C SER A 113 0.45 20.27 -0.75
#